data_AF-A0A094DXP0-F1
#
_entry.id   AF-A0A094DXP0-F1
#
_cell.length_a   1.000
_cell.length_b   1.000
_cell.length_c   1.000
_cell.angle_alpha   90.00
_cell.angle_beta   90.00
_cell.angle_gamma   90.00
#
_symmetry.space_group_name_H-M   'P 1'
#
loop_
_entity.id
_entity.type
_entity.pdbx_description
1 polymer ?
#
loop_
_entity_poly.entity_id
_entity_poly.type
_entity_poly.pdbx_seq_one_letter_code
_entity_poly.pdbx_strand_id
1 'polypeptide(L)'
;MVLPPNEIFQGSTDQERDYCSTAIFGFGGSVHGSYGWLPKCIPDPNDPNGVCLTCKNNAANINVQQPVCILYKVTDMRLYKLGQVPGLEWSKRWSNRTLKGMDTWASHNTIIIEVSEGYTSTSLKLVVREFKPVKGDIIERSWVGNGIEKKSVTIPSYAIQDLTAAKNAYGQYIDMGGAEFFKGALNPGDEFLWMTYNMAIVTSDDKNVPDSERKLLKMLLRLWVAIRLNTKSTNIVGPERLGMPDDILDATHPTPGRFPIPPVMGNQIELILSLGFQDPLRAKILVALQELICSNKPGCWFTIYLCTFILLHNCSMITKHDSASYPFGAACKKADVLIAAGLSESQIRVIQNTHEFVTANAHRFEGTHACEDDYYYISQLYDQNWTPRTRI
;
A
#
# COMPACT_ATOMS: atom_id res chain seq x y z
N MET A 1 13.90 18.26 27.07
CA MET A 1 12.91 19.19 27.63
C MET A 1 11.75 18.34 28.10
N VAL A 2 11.55 18.22 29.41
CA VAL A 2 10.54 17.34 30.03
C VAL A 2 9.23 18.11 30.07
N LEU A 3 8.17 17.60 29.43
CA LEU A 3 6.84 18.20 29.51
C LEU A 3 6.10 17.69 30.76
N PRO A 4 5.36 18.56 31.47
CA PRO A 4 4.70 18.23 32.72
C PRO A 4 3.43 17.37 32.50
N PRO A 5 3.06 16.52 33.47
CA PRO A 5 1.82 15.76 33.45
C PRO A 5 0.67 16.60 34.04
N ASN A 6 -0.53 16.41 33.49
CA ASN A 6 -1.82 16.95 33.94
C ASN A 6 -2.16 18.39 33.52
N GLU A 7 -2.61 18.55 32.28
CA GLU A 7 -3.77 19.39 32.02
C GLU A 7 -4.89 18.53 31.43
N ILE A 8 -5.84 18.26 32.32
CA ILE A 8 -7.08 17.55 32.07
C ILE A 8 -7.93 18.46 31.17
N PHE A 9 -8.26 18.01 29.95
CA PHE A 9 -9.35 18.57 29.15
C PHE A 9 -10.67 18.28 29.88
N GLN A 10 -11.02 19.13 30.83
CA GLN A 10 -12.35 19.26 31.40
C GLN A 10 -13.13 20.24 30.53
N GLY A 11 -14.20 19.76 29.89
CA GLY A 11 -15.19 20.61 29.24
C GLY A 11 -15.43 20.25 27.77
N SER A 12 -16.16 19.16 27.55
CA SER A 12 -16.82 18.87 26.28
C SER A 12 -18.11 18.14 26.65
N THR A 13 -19.21 18.90 26.59
CA THR A 13 -20.57 18.44 26.91
C THR A 13 -20.92 17.21 26.09
N ASP A 14 -21.73 16.30 26.65
CA ASP A 14 -22.08 14.99 26.06
C ASP A 14 -22.63 15.06 24.61
N GLN A 15 -22.99 16.25 24.14
CA GLN A 15 -23.45 16.53 22.78
C GLN A 15 -22.32 16.55 21.71
N GLU A 16 -21.06 16.81 22.07
CA GLU A 16 -19.94 16.83 21.11
C GLU A 16 -19.36 15.43 20.83
N ARG A 17 -19.56 14.47 21.74
CA ARG A 17 -19.11 13.08 21.59
C ARG A 17 -19.93 12.27 20.58
N ASP A 18 -21.20 12.63 20.36
CA ASP A 18 -22.07 11.95 19.40
C ASP A 18 -21.75 12.32 17.93
N TYR A 19 -21.22 13.52 17.67
CA TYR A 19 -20.98 14.00 16.29
C TYR A 19 -19.73 13.38 15.63
N CYS A 20 -18.66 13.10 16.38
CA CYS A 20 -17.42 12.55 15.80
C CYS A 20 -17.56 11.10 15.30
N SER A 21 -18.56 10.37 15.78
CA SER A 21 -18.85 8.99 15.37
C SER A 21 -19.52 8.94 13.98
N THR A 22 -20.26 9.98 13.63
CA THR A 22 -21.09 10.05 12.42
C THR A 22 -20.31 10.45 11.16
N ALA A 23 -19.18 11.15 11.33
CA ALA A 23 -18.43 11.77 10.23
C ALA A 23 -17.60 10.79 9.39
N ILE A 24 -17.16 9.64 9.93
CA ILE A 24 -16.24 8.74 9.21
C ILE A 24 -16.95 7.93 8.11
N PHE A 25 -18.28 7.73 8.21
CA PHE A 25 -19.06 6.94 7.23
C PHE A 25 -20.37 7.59 6.75
N GLY A 26 -20.62 8.87 7.05
CA GLY A 26 -21.72 9.62 6.44
C GLY A 26 -23.12 9.04 6.69
N PHE A 27 -23.44 8.68 7.93
CA PHE A 27 -24.83 8.40 8.33
C PHE A 27 -25.38 9.49 9.24
N GLY A 28 -25.40 10.72 8.73
CA GLY A 28 -26.05 11.86 9.38
C GLY A 28 -27.54 11.88 9.08
N GLY A 29 -28.36 11.35 9.99
CA GLY A 29 -29.80 11.52 9.98
C GLY A 29 -30.40 11.12 11.32
N SER A 30 -30.77 12.11 12.14
CA SER A 30 -31.59 11.89 13.33
C SER A 30 -32.90 11.23 12.92
N VAL A 31 -33.08 9.96 13.27
CA VAL A 31 -34.38 9.30 13.28
C VAL A 31 -34.53 8.63 14.63
N HIS A 32 -35.32 9.26 15.52
CA HIS A 32 -35.97 8.53 16.60
C HIS A 32 -36.87 7.48 15.96
N GLY A 33 -36.43 6.22 15.98
CA GLY A 33 -37.18 5.10 15.43
C GLY A 33 -36.34 3.84 15.34
N SER A 34 -36.52 2.97 16.32
CA SER A 34 -36.44 1.49 16.23
C SER A 34 -35.64 0.90 15.06
N TYR A 35 -34.49 0.32 15.38
CA TYR A 35 -33.77 -0.75 14.66
C TYR A 35 -34.32 -1.08 13.26
N GLY A 36 -33.95 -0.26 12.26
CA GLY A 36 -34.25 -0.50 10.86
C GLY A 36 -33.01 -1.02 10.14
N TRP A 37 -33.07 -2.26 9.67
CA TRP A 37 -32.13 -2.89 8.76
C TRP A 37 -31.56 -1.91 7.72
N LEU A 38 -30.22 -1.91 7.51
CA LEU A 38 -29.63 -1.33 6.30
C LEU A 38 -30.47 -1.83 5.10
N PRO A 39 -31.05 -0.94 4.26
CA PRO A 39 -31.91 -1.37 3.17
C PRO A 39 -31.12 -2.33 2.28
N LYS A 40 -31.57 -3.59 2.16
CA LYS A 40 -30.92 -4.56 1.27
C LYS A 40 -30.92 -3.97 -0.14
N CYS A 41 -29.75 -3.92 -0.77
CA CYS A 41 -29.63 -3.56 -2.19
C CYS A 41 -30.24 -4.69 -3.01
N ILE A 42 -31.37 -4.43 -3.67
CA ILE A 42 -32.05 -5.42 -4.53
C ILE A 42 -31.74 -5.04 -5.99
N PRO A 43 -30.91 -5.82 -6.70
CA PRO A 43 -30.60 -5.56 -8.10
C PRO A 43 -31.88 -5.52 -8.95
N ASP A 44 -31.94 -4.61 -9.91
CA ASP A 44 -33.05 -4.59 -10.87
C ASP A 44 -32.83 -5.72 -11.89
N PRO A 45 -33.73 -6.71 -11.98
CA PRO A 45 -33.58 -7.82 -12.93
C PRO A 45 -33.62 -7.35 -14.39
N ASN A 46 -34.18 -6.18 -14.68
CA ASN A 46 -34.26 -5.61 -16.02
C ASN A 46 -33.07 -4.68 -16.35
N ASP A 47 -32.33 -4.24 -15.32
CA ASP A 47 -31.14 -3.41 -15.48
C ASP A 47 -30.11 -3.75 -14.37
N PRO A 48 -29.40 -4.89 -14.49
CA PRO A 48 -28.51 -5.39 -13.44
C PRO A 48 -27.32 -4.48 -13.12
N ASN A 49 -26.98 -3.57 -14.05
CA ASN A 49 -25.90 -2.60 -13.89
C ASN A 49 -26.42 -1.19 -13.51
N GLY A 50 -27.74 -1.02 -13.40
CA GLY A 50 -28.39 0.24 -13.05
C GLY A 50 -28.59 0.44 -11.54
N VAL A 51 -29.32 1.49 -11.18
CA VAL A 51 -29.66 1.81 -9.79
C VAL A 51 -30.53 0.69 -9.20
N CYS A 52 -30.18 0.19 -8.01
CA CYS A 52 -30.95 -0.89 -7.38
C CYS A 52 -32.39 -0.47 -7.08
N LEU A 53 -33.31 -1.43 -7.02
CA LEU A 53 -34.74 -1.17 -6.77
C LEU A 53 -34.97 -0.42 -5.46
N THR A 54 -34.15 -0.69 -4.45
CA THR A 54 -34.20 -0.02 -3.15
C THR A 54 -33.87 1.47 -3.25
N CYS A 55 -32.84 1.83 -4.02
CA CYS A 55 -32.46 3.22 -4.28
C CYS A 55 -33.45 3.91 -5.23
N LYS A 56 -33.97 3.21 -6.25
CA LYS A 56 -35.03 3.74 -7.12
C LYS A 56 -36.29 4.12 -6.33
N ASN A 57 -36.68 3.28 -5.37
CA ASN A 57 -37.87 3.52 -4.55
C ASN A 57 -37.67 4.66 -3.54
N ASN A 58 -36.45 4.86 -3.03
CA ASN A 58 -36.14 5.94 -2.08
C ASN A 58 -35.86 7.29 -2.77
N ALA A 59 -35.42 7.29 -4.03
CA ALA A 59 -35.18 8.50 -4.82
C ALA A 59 -36.46 9.33 -5.05
N ALA A 60 -37.65 8.72 -4.95
CA ALA A 60 -38.92 9.42 -5.06
C ALA A 60 -39.23 10.35 -3.87
N ASN A 61 -38.56 10.18 -2.73
CA ASN A 61 -38.83 10.93 -1.49
C ASN A 61 -37.76 11.97 -1.14
N ILE A 62 -36.69 12.08 -1.92
CA ILE A 62 -35.54 12.95 -1.59
C ILE A 62 -35.27 13.83 -2.81
N ASN A 63 -35.38 15.16 -2.65
CA ASN A 63 -35.04 16.18 -3.66
C ASN A 63 -33.51 16.28 -3.96
N VAL A 64 -32.77 15.18 -3.82
CA VAL A 64 -31.33 15.10 -4.11
C VAL A 64 -31.17 14.35 -5.43
N GLN A 65 -30.33 14.88 -6.32
CA GLN A 65 -29.97 14.23 -7.59
C GLN A 65 -29.65 12.74 -7.36
N GLN A 66 -30.15 11.90 -8.27
CA GLN A 66 -30.10 10.44 -8.21
C GLN A 66 -28.81 9.92 -7.53
N PRO A 67 -28.90 9.32 -6.33
CA PRO A 67 -27.71 8.77 -5.70
C PRO A 67 -27.18 7.64 -6.58
N VAL A 68 -25.93 7.75 -7.02
CA VAL A 68 -25.24 6.65 -7.70
C VAL A 68 -25.15 5.51 -6.69
N CYS A 69 -25.80 4.39 -7.00
CA CYS A 69 -25.88 3.24 -6.10
C CYS A 69 -24.51 2.53 -6.05
N ILE A 70 -23.60 3.06 -5.25
CA ILE A 70 -22.25 2.54 -5.07
C ILE A 70 -22.14 1.98 -3.65
N LEU A 71 -22.01 0.66 -3.55
CA LEU A 71 -21.66 0.00 -2.30
C LEU A 71 -20.23 -0.54 -2.41
N TYR A 72 -19.24 0.26 -2.03
CA TYR A 72 -17.88 -0.24 -1.82
C TYR A 72 -17.77 -0.81 -0.42
N LYS A 73 -17.33 -2.06 -0.29
CA LYS A 73 -16.97 -2.61 1.01
C LYS A 73 -15.51 -2.32 1.28
N VAL A 74 -15.17 -2.13 2.56
CA VAL A 74 -13.77 -2.05 3.00
C VAL A 74 -12.97 -3.26 2.50
N THR A 75 -13.60 -4.44 2.43
CA THR A 75 -13.03 -5.68 1.86
C THR A 75 -12.58 -5.57 0.40
N ASP A 76 -13.11 -4.62 -0.37
CA ASP A 76 -12.82 -4.49 -1.79
C ASP A 76 -11.56 -3.63 -2.04
N MET A 77 -10.99 -3.01 -1.00
CA MET A 77 -9.83 -2.13 -1.10
C MET A 77 -8.58 -2.88 -1.58
N ARG A 78 -7.93 -2.36 -2.63
CA ARG A 78 -6.57 -2.76 -3.04
C ARG A 78 -5.57 -1.92 -2.28
N LEU A 79 -4.77 -2.56 -1.41
CA LEU A 79 -3.82 -1.87 -0.53
C LEU A 79 -2.39 -1.82 -1.09
N TYR A 80 -2.13 -2.55 -2.17
CA TYR A 80 -0.83 -2.66 -2.84
C TYR A 80 -1.03 -3.28 -4.23
N LYS A 81 0.00 -3.14 -5.07
CA LYS A 81 0.05 -3.75 -6.40
C LYS A 81 0.11 -5.26 -6.33
N LEU A 82 -0.69 -5.93 -7.16
CA LEU A 82 -0.72 -7.40 -7.22
C LEU A 82 0.27 -7.89 -8.27
N GLY A 83 1.45 -8.31 -7.81
CA GLY A 83 2.45 -8.98 -8.63
C GLY A 83 3.26 -8.05 -9.55
N GLN A 84 4.03 -8.68 -10.44
CA GLN A 84 4.90 -7.99 -11.38
C GLN A 84 4.10 -7.31 -12.50
N VAL A 85 4.66 -6.23 -13.05
CA VAL A 85 4.08 -5.55 -14.21
C VAL A 85 4.19 -6.45 -15.44
N PRO A 86 3.08 -6.69 -16.18
CA PRO A 86 3.15 -7.43 -17.43
C PRO A 86 4.17 -6.85 -18.41
N GLY A 87 5.06 -7.69 -18.94
CA GLY A 87 6.14 -7.28 -19.84
C GLY A 87 7.42 -6.77 -19.14
N LEU A 88 7.39 -6.63 -17.82
CA LEU A 88 8.50 -6.17 -16.98
C LEU A 88 8.76 -7.15 -15.83
N GLU A 89 8.41 -8.42 -16.06
CA GLU A 89 8.63 -9.51 -15.10
C GLU A 89 10.11 -9.84 -14.99
N TRP A 90 10.58 -10.11 -13.77
CA TRP A 90 11.96 -10.55 -13.56
C TRP A 90 12.17 -12.01 -13.88
N SER A 91 11.11 -12.82 -13.80
CA SER A 91 11.12 -14.20 -14.23
C SER A 91 9.71 -14.68 -14.55
N LYS A 92 9.58 -15.50 -15.60
CA LYS A 92 8.32 -16.15 -15.97
C LYS A 92 8.08 -17.49 -15.26
N ARG A 93 8.98 -17.92 -14.35
CA ARG A 93 8.88 -19.20 -13.62
C ARG A 93 7.63 -19.33 -12.75
N TRP A 94 7.16 -18.21 -12.18
CA TRP A 94 6.04 -18.18 -11.24
C TRP A 94 4.93 -17.23 -11.70
N SER A 95 4.66 -17.21 -13.01
CA SER A 95 3.64 -16.35 -13.63
C SER A 95 2.23 -16.54 -13.06
N ASN A 96 1.93 -17.72 -12.52
CA ASN A 96 0.68 -18.05 -11.84
C ASN A 96 0.70 -17.75 -10.32
N ARG A 97 1.68 -16.97 -9.83
CA ARG A 97 1.91 -16.69 -8.40
C ARG A 97 2.03 -17.95 -7.54
N THR A 98 2.54 -19.05 -8.10
CA THR A 98 2.83 -20.27 -7.33
C THR A 98 4.33 -20.41 -7.12
N LEU A 99 4.83 -19.85 -6.01
CA LEU A 99 6.26 -19.91 -5.69
C LEU A 99 6.69 -21.35 -5.33
N LYS A 100 7.56 -21.91 -6.16
CA LYS A 100 8.22 -23.21 -5.94
C LYS A 100 9.74 -23.03 -5.93
N GLY A 101 10.44 -23.95 -5.28
CA GLY A 101 11.91 -23.99 -5.30
C GLY A 101 12.47 -24.07 -6.72
N MET A 102 13.75 -23.72 -6.87
CA MET A 102 14.42 -23.85 -8.16
C MET A 102 14.78 -25.31 -8.43
N ASP A 103 14.47 -25.78 -9.63
CA ASP A 103 14.75 -27.16 -10.06
C ASP A 103 16.13 -27.30 -10.71
N THR A 104 16.72 -26.20 -11.18
CA THR A 104 17.95 -26.20 -12.02
C THR A 104 19.06 -25.37 -11.41
N TRP A 105 19.90 -26.00 -10.58
CA TRP A 105 21.07 -25.37 -9.97
C TRP A 105 22.32 -25.51 -10.86
N ALA A 106 23.14 -24.44 -10.91
CA ALA A 106 24.42 -24.42 -11.63
C ALA A 106 25.59 -24.86 -10.73
N SER A 107 25.45 -24.63 -9.42
CA SER A 107 26.47 -24.96 -8.41
C SER A 107 25.85 -25.71 -7.23
N HIS A 108 26.67 -26.52 -6.54
CA HIS A 108 26.33 -27.10 -5.24
C HIS A 108 26.64 -26.14 -4.08
N ASN A 109 27.43 -25.09 -4.33
CA ASN A 109 27.86 -24.14 -3.31
C ASN A 109 26.68 -23.27 -2.88
N THR A 110 26.60 -23.06 -1.58
CA THR A 110 25.62 -22.20 -0.94
C THR A 110 26.34 -21.01 -0.34
N ILE A 111 25.78 -19.83 -0.55
CA ILE A 111 26.35 -18.56 -0.12
C ILE A 111 25.33 -17.86 0.78
N ILE A 112 25.79 -17.21 1.84
CA ILE A 112 24.95 -16.36 2.69
C ILE A 112 25.21 -14.92 2.30
N ILE A 113 24.15 -14.20 1.90
CA ILE A 113 24.19 -12.77 1.65
C ILE A 113 23.40 -12.02 2.72
N GLU A 114 23.77 -10.76 2.93
CA GLU A 114 23.01 -9.83 3.76
C GLU A 114 22.37 -8.78 2.86
N VAL A 115 21.07 -8.61 3.00
CA VAL A 115 20.28 -7.67 2.20
C VAL A 115 19.56 -6.65 3.07
N SER A 116 19.32 -5.47 2.51
CA SER A 116 18.54 -4.42 3.17
C SER A 116 17.93 -3.46 2.15
N GLU A 117 16.74 -2.97 2.47
CA GLU A 117 16.07 -1.85 1.81
C GLU A 117 16.54 -0.51 2.40
N GLY A 118 17.33 -0.53 3.48
CA GLY A 118 17.85 0.65 4.17
C GLY A 118 16.81 1.40 5.00
N TYR A 119 15.85 0.70 5.61
CA TYR A 119 14.92 1.26 6.59
C TYR A 119 15.35 1.07 8.04
N THR A 120 16.18 0.05 8.30
CA THR A 120 16.70 -0.27 9.63
C THR A 120 18.20 -0.46 9.57
N SER A 121 18.86 -0.39 10.71
CA SER A 121 20.27 -0.76 10.89
C SER A 121 20.53 -2.26 10.76
N THR A 122 19.48 -3.09 10.78
CA THR A 122 19.59 -4.55 10.71
C THR A 122 19.49 -5.03 9.26
N SER A 123 20.40 -5.91 8.86
CA SER A 123 20.34 -6.62 7.57
C SER A 123 19.62 -7.96 7.70
N LEU A 124 18.95 -8.40 6.63
CA LEU A 124 18.32 -9.70 6.54
C LEU A 124 19.28 -10.69 5.85
N LYS A 125 19.45 -11.87 6.44
CA LYS A 125 20.32 -12.92 5.88
C LYS A 125 19.54 -13.86 4.97
N LEU A 126 20.03 -14.06 3.76
CA LEU A 126 19.47 -15.00 2.78
C LEU A 126 20.50 -16.03 2.37
N VAL A 127 20.05 -17.29 2.29
CA VAL A 127 20.82 -18.42 1.79
C VAL A 127 20.54 -18.58 0.30
N VAL A 128 21.56 -18.36 -0.52
CA VAL A 128 21.44 -18.28 -1.98
C VAL A 128 22.36 -19.26 -2.68
N ARG A 129 22.00 -19.63 -3.90
CA ARG A 129 22.75 -20.56 -4.75
C ARG A 129 22.62 -20.15 -6.20
N GLU A 130 23.66 -20.44 -6.98
CA GLU A 130 23.69 -20.16 -8.40
C GLU A 130 22.79 -21.13 -9.17
N PHE A 131 21.88 -20.61 -9.99
CA PHE A 131 20.97 -21.37 -10.84
C PHE A 131 21.33 -21.26 -12.31
N LYS A 132 20.84 -22.21 -13.13
CA LYS A 132 20.94 -22.15 -14.59
C LYS A 132 19.77 -21.33 -15.16
N PRO A 133 20.03 -20.16 -15.78
CA PRO A 133 18.97 -19.36 -16.39
C PRO A 133 18.19 -20.13 -17.45
N VAL A 134 16.89 -19.89 -17.53
CA VAL A 134 16.02 -20.42 -18.60
C VAL A 134 15.35 -19.27 -19.34
N LYS A 135 14.72 -19.58 -20.49
CA LYS A 135 13.99 -18.58 -21.27
C LYS A 135 12.93 -17.88 -20.41
N GLY A 136 13.02 -16.56 -20.33
CA GLY A 136 12.11 -15.72 -19.54
C GLY A 136 12.66 -15.32 -18.16
N ASP A 137 13.86 -15.76 -17.78
CA ASP A 137 14.60 -15.15 -16.67
C ASP A 137 15.33 -13.89 -17.14
N ILE A 138 15.21 -12.81 -16.38
CA ILE A 138 16.01 -11.60 -16.59
C ILE A 138 17.34 -11.77 -15.85
N ILE A 139 18.44 -11.63 -16.59
CA ILE A 139 19.81 -11.69 -16.07
C ILE A 139 20.56 -10.36 -16.23
N GLU A 140 19.91 -9.34 -16.78
CA GLU A 140 20.48 -8.02 -16.96
C GLU A 140 19.66 -6.95 -16.23
N ARG A 141 20.34 -5.94 -15.72
CA ARG A 141 19.72 -4.70 -15.20
C ARG A 141 20.05 -3.58 -16.16
N SER A 142 19.05 -2.78 -16.51
CA SER A 142 19.26 -1.62 -17.38
C SER A 142 18.70 -0.35 -16.75
N TRP A 143 19.36 0.77 -17.01
CA TRP A 143 18.97 2.11 -16.54
C TRP A 143 19.26 3.15 -17.62
N VAL A 144 18.65 4.32 -17.49
CA VAL A 144 18.91 5.48 -18.34
C VAL A 144 19.84 6.41 -17.58
N GLY A 145 21.02 6.69 -18.13
CA GLY A 145 21.96 7.65 -17.53
C GLY A 145 21.56 9.10 -17.79
N ASN A 146 22.32 10.04 -17.23
CA ASN A 146 22.10 11.50 -17.35
C ASN A 146 22.16 12.05 -18.79
N GLY A 147 22.38 11.21 -19.81
CA GLY A 147 22.49 11.56 -21.22
C GLY A 147 21.54 10.80 -22.15
N ILE A 148 20.41 10.26 -21.66
CA ILE A 148 19.39 9.49 -22.42
C ILE A 148 19.88 8.09 -22.87
N GLU A 149 21.18 7.82 -22.86
CA GLU A 149 21.71 6.50 -23.18
C GLU A 149 21.25 5.44 -22.18
N LYS A 150 20.70 4.35 -22.73
CA LYS A 150 20.33 3.15 -21.97
C LYS A 150 21.59 2.31 -21.75
N LYS A 151 21.97 2.14 -20.49
CA LYS A 151 23.03 1.21 -20.08
C LYS A 151 22.43 -0.08 -19.57
N SER A 152 23.19 -1.17 -19.67
CA SER A 152 22.83 -2.49 -19.16
C SER A 152 24.04 -3.16 -18.53
N VAL A 153 23.82 -3.97 -17.50
CA VAL A 153 24.85 -4.79 -16.86
C VAL A 153 24.31 -6.18 -16.56
N THR A 154 25.14 -7.20 -16.75
CA THR A 154 24.80 -8.58 -16.41
C THR A 154 24.92 -8.78 -14.90
N ILE A 155 23.88 -9.36 -14.30
CA ILE A 155 23.82 -9.70 -12.89
C ILE A 155 23.97 -11.21 -12.71
N PRO A 156 24.77 -11.69 -11.74
CA PRO A 156 24.93 -13.11 -11.44
C PRO A 156 23.59 -13.82 -11.19
N SER A 157 23.44 -15.03 -11.74
CA SER A 157 22.21 -15.83 -11.65
C SER A 157 22.12 -16.59 -10.32
N TYR A 158 21.95 -15.87 -9.22
CA TYR A 158 21.66 -16.44 -7.91
C TYR A 158 20.17 -16.35 -7.55
N ALA A 159 19.69 -17.37 -6.85
CA ALA A 159 18.32 -17.46 -6.34
C ALA A 159 18.34 -17.94 -4.88
N ILE A 160 17.26 -17.65 -4.15
CA ILE A 160 17.04 -18.14 -2.78
C ILE A 160 16.92 -19.67 -2.84
N GLN A 161 17.76 -20.35 -2.05
CA GLN A 161 17.77 -21.79 -1.96
C GLN A 161 16.63 -22.30 -1.06
N ASP A 162 16.52 -21.75 0.16
CA ASP A 162 15.53 -22.15 1.14
C ASP A 162 14.46 -21.07 1.28
N LEU A 163 13.36 -21.27 0.55
CA LEU A 163 12.20 -20.37 0.56
C LEU A 163 11.51 -20.33 1.92
N THR A 164 11.54 -21.41 2.69
CA THR A 164 10.93 -21.49 4.01
C THR A 164 11.74 -20.70 5.02
N ALA A 165 13.07 -20.90 5.03
CA ALA A 165 13.97 -20.12 5.87
C ALA A 165 13.90 -18.62 5.51
N ALA A 166 13.87 -18.28 4.21
CA ALA A 166 13.70 -16.90 3.78
C ALA A 166 12.37 -16.30 4.25
N LYS A 167 11.25 -17.03 4.11
CA LYS A 167 9.95 -16.60 4.64
C LYS A 167 10.02 -16.36 6.15
N ASN A 168 10.63 -17.27 6.91
CA ASN A 168 10.77 -17.11 8.36
C ASN A 168 11.63 -15.89 8.72
N ALA A 169 12.73 -15.65 7.99
CA ALA A 169 13.59 -14.49 8.17
C ALA A 169 12.82 -13.18 7.91
N TYR A 170 12.04 -13.10 6.82
CA TYR A 170 11.18 -11.95 6.56
C TYR A 170 10.10 -11.78 7.64
N GLY A 171 9.51 -12.88 8.13
CA GLY A 171 8.54 -12.83 9.22
C GLY A 171 9.13 -12.22 10.50
N GLN A 172 10.32 -12.67 10.89
CA GLN A 172 11.05 -12.10 12.02
C GLN A 172 11.41 -10.64 11.79
N TYR A 173 11.87 -10.29 10.59
CA TYR A 173 12.22 -8.92 10.25
C TYR A 173 11.01 -7.97 10.27
N ILE A 174 9.85 -8.42 9.77
CA ILE A 174 8.58 -7.68 9.86
C ILE A 174 8.15 -7.50 11.31
N ASP A 175 8.29 -8.54 12.13
CA ASP A 175 7.89 -8.51 13.54
C ASP A 175 8.84 -7.68 14.40
N MET A 176 10.12 -7.62 14.03
CA MET A 176 11.15 -6.76 14.64
C MET A 176 11.08 -5.31 14.17
N GLY A 177 10.48 -5.05 13.00
CA GLY A 177 10.38 -3.76 12.33
C GLY A 177 9.48 -2.75 13.06
N GLY A 178 9.65 -2.61 14.38
CA GLY A 178 8.98 -1.67 15.24
C GLY A 178 9.40 -0.22 14.97
N ALA A 179 9.49 0.60 16.01
CA ALA A 179 9.66 2.05 15.89
C ALA A 179 10.81 2.49 14.95
N GLU A 180 11.91 1.74 14.86
CA GLU A 180 13.03 2.05 13.96
C GLU A 180 12.62 2.00 12.48
N PHE A 181 11.88 0.98 12.06
CA PHE A 181 11.45 0.84 10.67
C PHE A 181 10.57 2.02 10.26
N PHE A 182 9.60 2.37 11.12
CA PHE A 182 8.72 3.51 10.88
C PHE A 182 9.51 4.83 10.87
N LYS A 183 10.49 5.03 11.75
CA LYS A 183 11.37 6.22 11.70
C LYS A 183 12.18 6.30 10.41
N GLY A 184 12.68 5.16 9.91
CA GLY A 184 13.47 5.12 8.68
C GLY A 184 12.61 5.23 7.40
N ALA A 185 11.32 4.91 7.48
CA ALA A 185 10.40 4.92 6.35
C ALA A 185 9.51 6.17 6.27
N LEU A 186 9.26 6.84 7.41
CA LEU A 186 8.50 8.09 7.50
C LEU A 186 9.44 9.29 7.45
N ASN A 187 8.93 10.45 7.05
CA ASN A 187 9.69 11.69 7.06
C ASN A 187 9.96 12.11 8.53
N PRO A 188 11.23 12.20 8.98
CA PRO A 188 11.55 12.59 10.36
C PRO A 188 11.13 14.02 10.71
N GLY A 189 10.97 14.89 9.71
CA GLY A 189 10.48 16.26 9.89
C GLY A 189 8.96 16.37 10.00
N ASP A 190 8.25 15.26 9.83
CA ASP A 190 6.79 15.21 9.91
C ASP A 190 6.34 14.66 11.28
N GLU A 191 6.23 15.58 12.24
CA GLU A 191 5.85 15.26 13.61
C GLU A 191 4.46 14.61 13.68
N PHE A 192 3.54 15.02 12.82
CA PHE A 192 2.16 14.56 12.84
C PHE A 192 2.01 13.12 12.35
N LEU A 193 2.67 12.76 11.24
CA LEU A 193 2.72 11.37 10.77
C LEU A 193 3.38 10.49 11.82
N TRP A 194 4.54 10.90 12.35
CA TRP A 194 5.24 10.13 13.36
C TRP A 194 4.40 9.91 14.62
N MET A 195 3.77 10.97 15.13
CA MET A 195 2.90 10.89 16.30
C MET A 195 1.76 9.91 16.09
N THR A 196 1.12 9.93 14.92
CA THR A 196 -0.01 9.04 14.61
C THR A 196 0.40 7.57 14.52
N TYR A 197 1.53 7.27 13.87
CA TYR A 197 2.07 5.91 13.83
C TYR A 197 2.52 5.44 15.22
N ASN A 198 3.14 6.31 16.02
CA ASN A 198 3.52 6.00 17.39
C ASN A 198 2.30 5.72 18.27
N MET A 199 1.21 6.48 18.13
CA MET A 199 -0.05 6.18 18.81
C MET A 199 -0.60 4.80 18.44
N ALA A 200 -0.53 4.41 17.16
CA ALA A 200 -0.94 3.07 16.74
C ALA A 200 -0.07 1.97 17.36
N ILE A 201 1.25 2.17 17.44
CA ILE A 201 2.18 1.23 18.08
C ILE A 201 1.81 1.08 19.57
N VAL A 202 1.74 2.18 20.31
CA VAL A 202 1.43 2.19 21.75
C VAL A 202 0.06 1.56 22.03
N THR A 203 -0.97 1.94 21.27
CA THR A 203 -2.34 1.42 21.42
C THR A 203 -2.39 -0.08 21.14
N SER A 204 -1.58 -0.58 20.20
CA SER A 204 -1.52 -2.01 19.89
C SER A 204 -0.96 -2.85 21.06
N ASP A 205 -0.17 -2.24 21.94
CA ASP A 205 0.45 -2.89 23.11
C ASP A 205 -0.23 -2.56 24.44
N ASP A 206 -1.17 -1.61 24.48
CA ASP A 206 -1.89 -1.22 25.69
C ASP A 206 -2.90 -2.29 26.12
N LYS A 207 -2.65 -2.93 27.27
CA LYS A 207 -3.50 -4.00 27.83
C LYS A 207 -4.93 -3.55 28.16
N ASN A 208 -5.19 -2.26 28.27
CA ASN A 208 -6.53 -1.72 28.52
C ASN A 208 -7.41 -1.67 27.26
N VAL A 209 -6.80 -1.71 26.07
CA VAL A 209 -7.51 -1.76 24.79
C VAL A 209 -8.01 -3.18 24.52
N PRO A 210 -9.23 -3.40 23.99
CA PRO A 210 -9.73 -4.74 23.70
C PRO A 210 -8.80 -5.59 22.82
N ASP A 211 -8.69 -6.89 23.12
CA ASP A 211 -7.82 -7.84 22.42
C ASP A 211 -7.99 -7.84 20.89
N SER A 212 -9.23 -7.71 20.41
CA SER A 212 -9.55 -7.65 18.98
C SER A 212 -8.96 -6.42 18.31
N GLU A 213 -9.02 -5.26 18.97
CA GLU A 213 -8.50 -3.98 18.47
C GLU A 213 -6.97 -3.98 18.46
N ARG A 214 -6.34 -4.49 19.53
CA ARG A 214 -4.89 -4.66 19.58
C ARG A 214 -4.38 -5.57 18.47
N LYS A 215 -5.05 -6.70 18.25
CA LYS A 215 -4.71 -7.65 17.16
C LYS A 215 -4.87 -7.00 15.80
N LEU A 216 -5.93 -6.21 15.58
CA LEU A 216 -6.12 -5.47 14.33
C LEU A 216 -4.97 -4.50 14.06
N LEU A 217 -4.61 -3.66 15.05
CA LEU A 217 -3.49 -2.72 14.92
C LEU A 217 -2.16 -3.42 14.65
N LYS A 218 -1.87 -4.53 15.35
CA LYS A 218 -0.66 -5.33 15.11
C LYS A 218 -0.63 -5.90 13.69
N MET A 219 -1.74 -6.46 13.22
CA MET A 219 -1.81 -6.94 11.83
C MET A 219 -1.60 -5.81 10.84
N LEU A 220 -2.19 -4.63 11.08
CA LEU A 220 -2.06 -3.47 10.22
C LEU A 220 -0.62 -2.95 10.14
N LEU A 221 0.06 -2.80 11.27
CA LEU A 221 1.46 -2.37 11.33
C LEU A 221 2.36 -3.37 10.59
N ARG A 222 2.15 -4.69 10.80
CA ARG A 222 2.87 -5.75 10.07
C ARG A 222 2.62 -5.69 8.57
N LEU A 223 1.37 -5.49 8.16
CA LEU A 223 1.02 -5.35 6.74
C LEU A 223 1.74 -4.15 6.13
N TRP A 224 1.74 -3.01 6.85
CA TRP A 224 2.39 -1.79 6.38
C TRP A 224 3.88 -2.01 6.13
N VAL A 225 4.60 -2.62 7.08
CA VAL A 225 6.01 -2.98 6.93
C VAL A 225 6.20 -3.92 5.73
N ALA A 226 5.40 -4.98 5.63
CA ALA A 226 5.49 -5.95 4.54
C ALA A 226 5.29 -5.32 3.16
N ILE A 227 4.38 -4.34 3.04
CA ILE A 227 4.19 -3.59 1.78
C ILE A 227 5.43 -2.74 1.48
N ARG A 228 6.00 -2.06 2.48
CA ARG A 228 7.15 -1.17 2.28
C ARG A 228 8.40 -1.89 1.79
N LEU A 229 8.60 -3.14 2.19
CA LEU A 229 9.67 -4.00 1.70
C LEU A 229 9.59 -4.26 0.18
N ASN A 230 8.41 -4.17 -0.43
CA ASN A 230 8.23 -4.30 -1.88
C ASN A 230 8.28 -2.95 -2.65
N THR A 231 8.31 -1.81 -1.95
CA THR A 231 8.29 -0.47 -2.57
C THR A 231 9.66 0.22 -2.58
N LYS A 232 10.72 -0.45 -2.14
CA LYS A 232 12.08 0.10 -2.20
C LYS A 232 13.03 -1.01 -2.65
N SER A 233 14.04 -0.65 -3.44
CA SER A 233 14.99 -1.63 -3.94
C SER A 233 15.78 -2.25 -2.79
N THR A 234 15.65 -3.56 -2.61
CA THR A 234 16.52 -4.37 -1.76
C THR A 234 17.92 -4.45 -2.39
N ASN A 235 18.95 -4.15 -1.61
CA ASN A 235 20.35 -4.22 -2.03
C ASN A 235 21.11 -5.19 -1.14
N ILE A 236 22.16 -5.79 -1.69
CA ILE A 236 23.14 -6.55 -0.90
C ILE A 236 23.97 -5.51 -0.13
N VAL A 237 24.12 -5.70 1.18
CA VAL A 237 24.85 -4.78 2.07
C VAL A 237 26.02 -5.44 2.81
N GLY A 238 26.04 -6.78 2.94
CA GLY A 238 27.12 -7.52 3.58
C GLY A 238 28.37 -7.71 2.72
N PRO A 239 29.47 -8.27 3.27
CA PRO A 239 30.76 -8.38 2.58
C PRO A 239 30.73 -9.24 1.32
N GLU A 240 29.83 -10.23 1.26
CA GLU A 240 29.63 -11.09 0.10
C GLU A 240 28.82 -10.37 -0.98
N ARG A 241 29.38 -10.24 -2.19
CA ARG A 241 28.83 -9.47 -3.33
C ARG A 241 28.49 -10.33 -4.54
N LEU A 242 28.47 -11.66 -4.40
CA LEU A 242 28.19 -12.62 -5.46
C LEU A 242 29.14 -12.48 -6.67
N GLY A 243 30.37 -12.02 -6.41
CA GLY A 243 31.38 -11.74 -7.44
C GLY A 243 31.09 -10.52 -8.31
N MET A 244 30.12 -9.67 -7.96
CA MET A 244 29.89 -8.40 -8.66
C MET A 244 31.04 -7.41 -8.37
N PRO A 245 31.52 -6.66 -9.38
CA PRO A 245 32.51 -5.61 -9.19
C PRO A 245 31.91 -4.42 -8.43
N ASP A 246 32.76 -3.60 -7.80
CA ASP A 246 32.35 -2.44 -6.99
C ASP A 246 31.60 -1.37 -7.79
N ASP A 247 31.80 -1.33 -9.11
CA ASP A 247 31.18 -0.40 -10.04
C ASP A 247 30.02 -1.02 -10.85
N ILE A 248 29.47 -2.17 -10.41
CA ILE A 248 28.34 -2.85 -11.08
C ILE A 248 27.18 -1.89 -11.40
N LEU A 249 26.89 -0.96 -10.49
CA LEU A 249 26.05 0.21 -10.73
C LEU A 249 26.96 1.44 -10.76
N ASP A 250 27.40 1.78 -11.97
CA ASP A 250 28.37 2.84 -12.21
C ASP A 250 27.86 4.25 -11.80
N ALA A 251 28.72 5.26 -11.92
CA ALA A 251 28.42 6.64 -11.57
C ALA A 251 27.23 7.27 -12.33
N THR A 252 26.74 6.62 -13.40
CA THR A 252 25.58 7.09 -14.16
C THR A 252 24.26 6.46 -13.71
N HIS A 253 24.30 5.46 -12.82
CA HIS A 253 23.11 4.89 -12.21
C HIS A 253 22.54 5.86 -11.15
N PRO A 254 21.20 5.97 -10.96
CA PRO A 254 20.60 6.83 -9.94
C PRO A 254 21.05 6.54 -8.49
N THR A 255 21.53 5.32 -8.25
CA THR A 255 22.07 4.87 -6.96
C THR A 255 23.43 4.19 -7.18
N PRO A 256 24.50 4.96 -7.44
CA PRO A 256 25.81 4.40 -7.74
C PRO A 256 26.41 3.70 -6.51
N GLY A 257 27.26 2.70 -6.74
CA GLY A 257 27.98 1.97 -5.68
C GLY A 257 27.10 1.05 -4.81
N ARG A 258 25.83 0.84 -5.19
CA ARG A 258 24.97 -0.17 -4.55
C ARG A 258 25.08 -1.51 -5.28
N PHE A 259 24.89 -2.60 -4.54
CA PHE A 259 24.87 -3.95 -5.09
C PHE A 259 23.42 -4.43 -5.22
N PRO A 260 22.88 -4.56 -6.44
CA PRO A 260 21.51 -5.00 -6.63
C PRO A 260 21.37 -6.49 -6.32
N ILE A 261 20.19 -6.91 -5.88
CA ILE A 261 19.87 -8.34 -5.88
C ILE A 261 19.61 -8.85 -7.31
N PRO A 262 19.96 -10.12 -7.60
CA PRO A 262 19.60 -10.79 -8.85
C PRO A 262 18.10 -10.65 -9.17
N PRO A 263 17.71 -10.40 -10.44
CA PRO A 263 16.30 -10.18 -10.79
C PRO A 263 15.38 -11.34 -10.37
N VAL A 264 15.80 -12.59 -10.63
CA VAL A 264 15.02 -13.79 -10.24
C VAL A 264 14.83 -13.87 -8.72
N MET A 265 15.87 -13.53 -7.95
CA MET A 265 15.77 -13.41 -6.49
C MET A 265 14.78 -12.31 -6.07
N GLY A 266 14.77 -11.18 -6.77
CA GLY A 266 13.78 -10.12 -6.56
C GLY A 266 12.33 -10.61 -6.75
N ASN A 267 12.08 -11.46 -7.74
CA ASN A 267 10.76 -12.09 -7.91
C ASN A 267 10.42 -13.04 -6.75
N GLN A 268 11.39 -13.83 -6.28
CA GLN A 268 11.18 -14.71 -5.13
C GLN A 268 10.83 -13.92 -3.87
N ILE A 269 11.54 -12.81 -3.61
CA ILE A 269 11.28 -11.92 -2.47
C ILE A 269 9.88 -11.32 -2.56
N GLU A 270 9.49 -10.79 -3.72
CA GLU A 270 8.15 -10.23 -3.94
C GLU A 270 7.06 -11.27 -3.62
N LEU A 271 7.19 -12.49 -4.14
CA LEU A 271 6.24 -13.57 -3.92
C LEU A 271 6.22 -14.05 -2.46
N ILE A 272 7.38 -14.12 -1.78
CA ILE A 272 7.46 -14.44 -0.36
C ILE A 272 6.69 -13.40 0.46
N LEU A 273 6.88 -12.12 0.19
CA LEU A 273 6.22 -11.03 0.90
C LEU A 273 4.72 -10.99 0.59
N SER A 274 4.35 -11.09 -0.69
CA SER A 274 2.97 -10.97 -1.15
C SER A 274 2.11 -12.14 -0.67
N LEU A 275 2.51 -13.38 -0.98
CA LEU A 275 1.75 -14.58 -0.63
C LEU A 275 1.90 -14.96 0.84
N GLY A 276 3.08 -14.72 1.42
CA GLY A 276 3.39 -15.12 2.79
C GLY A 276 2.77 -14.21 3.84
N PHE A 277 2.58 -12.92 3.53
CA PHE A 277 2.22 -11.92 4.52
C PHE A 277 1.13 -10.96 4.03
N GLN A 278 1.32 -10.30 2.90
CA GLN A 278 0.43 -9.21 2.48
C GLN A 278 -1.00 -9.72 2.22
N ASP A 279 -1.16 -10.75 1.38
CA ASP A 279 -2.45 -11.34 1.02
C ASP A 279 -3.25 -11.84 2.24
N PRO A 280 -2.68 -12.67 3.14
CA PRO A 280 -3.41 -13.14 4.32
C PRO A 280 -3.66 -12.03 5.36
N LEU A 281 -2.76 -11.06 5.53
CA LEU A 281 -2.98 -9.95 6.46
C LEU A 281 -4.07 -9.01 5.95
N ARG A 282 -4.04 -8.63 4.67
CA ARG A 282 -5.06 -7.80 4.03
C ARG A 282 -6.45 -8.39 4.23
N ALA A 283 -6.64 -9.68 3.92
CA ALA A 283 -7.94 -10.34 4.07
C ALA A 283 -8.46 -10.24 5.51
N LYS A 284 -7.60 -10.49 6.51
CA LYS A 284 -7.98 -10.43 7.93
C LYS A 284 -8.26 -9.01 8.42
N ILE A 285 -7.44 -8.05 8.03
CA ILE A 285 -7.55 -6.65 8.44
C ILE A 285 -8.85 -6.05 7.92
N LEU A 286 -9.18 -6.25 6.64
CA LEU A 286 -10.36 -5.61 6.05
C LEU A 286 -11.67 -6.15 6.64
N VAL A 287 -11.72 -7.46 6.96
CA VAL A 287 -12.85 -8.06 7.67
C VAL A 287 -12.96 -7.49 9.09
N ALA A 288 -11.87 -7.53 9.87
CA ALA A 288 -11.87 -7.07 11.25
C ALA A 288 -12.16 -5.55 11.37
N LEU A 289 -11.63 -4.74 10.45
CA LEU A 289 -11.92 -3.31 10.40
C LEU A 289 -13.39 -3.05 10.07
N GLN A 290 -13.95 -3.78 9.10
CA GLN A 290 -15.38 -3.66 8.77
C GLN A 290 -16.27 -4.06 9.96
N GLU A 291 -15.96 -5.15 10.64
CA GLU A 291 -16.67 -5.57 11.85
C GLU A 291 -16.59 -4.51 12.96
N LEU A 292 -15.42 -3.90 13.15
CA LEU A 292 -15.22 -2.85 14.15
C LEU A 292 -16.05 -1.62 13.85
N ILE A 293 -16.04 -1.16 12.59
CA ILE A 293 -16.85 -0.03 12.11
C ILE A 293 -18.35 -0.33 12.30
N CYS A 294 -18.81 -1.51 11.88
CA CYS A 294 -20.21 -1.90 11.97
C CYS A 294 -20.68 -2.17 13.40
N SER A 295 -19.77 -2.35 14.36
CA SER A 295 -20.13 -2.55 15.77
C SER A 295 -20.77 -1.32 16.41
N ASN A 296 -20.54 -0.13 15.84
CA ASN A 296 -21.06 1.17 16.29
C ASN A 296 -20.85 1.42 17.81
N LYS A 297 -19.74 0.93 18.35
CA LYS A 297 -19.37 1.15 19.76
C LYS A 297 -18.55 2.44 19.88
N PRO A 298 -18.94 3.40 20.72
CA PRO A 298 -18.18 4.65 20.87
C PRO A 298 -16.71 4.42 21.25
N GLY A 299 -16.43 3.37 22.03
CA GLY A 299 -15.08 3.06 22.52
C GLY A 299 -14.06 2.61 21.46
N CYS A 300 -14.49 2.19 20.26
CA CYS A 300 -13.57 1.74 19.22
C CYS A 300 -13.20 2.82 18.20
N TRP A 301 -13.72 4.05 18.35
CA TRP A 301 -13.49 5.15 17.42
C TRP A 301 -12.00 5.41 17.19
N PHE A 302 -11.19 5.42 18.26
CA PHE A 302 -9.77 5.71 18.16
C PHE A 302 -9.02 4.66 17.34
N THR A 303 -9.32 3.37 17.54
CA THR A 303 -8.75 2.28 16.73
C THR A 303 -9.16 2.38 15.27
N ILE A 304 -10.43 2.71 14.98
CA ILE A 304 -10.93 2.92 13.61
C ILE A 304 -10.18 4.07 12.94
N TYR A 305 -9.99 5.18 13.66
CA TYR A 305 -9.24 6.34 13.20
C TYR A 305 -7.80 5.95 12.83
N LEU A 306 -7.07 5.30 13.74
CA LEU A 306 -5.68 4.87 13.50
C LEU A 306 -5.58 3.93 12.30
N CYS A 307 -6.51 2.99 12.17
CA CYS A 307 -6.53 2.05 11.05
C CYS A 307 -6.75 2.78 9.72
N THR A 308 -7.77 3.62 9.66
CA THR A 308 -8.12 4.39 8.47
C THR A 308 -6.98 5.31 8.05
N PHE A 309 -6.39 6.03 9.01
CA PHE A 309 -5.26 6.92 8.77
C PHE A 309 -4.06 6.20 8.15
N ILE A 310 -3.62 5.09 8.75
CA ILE A 310 -2.46 4.34 8.28
C ILE A 310 -2.72 3.76 6.89
N LEU A 311 -3.93 3.25 6.63
CA LEU A 311 -4.32 2.72 5.32
C LEU A 311 -4.32 3.81 4.25
N LEU A 312 -4.88 4.99 4.54
CA LEU A 312 -4.90 6.13 3.61
C LEU A 312 -3.50 6.69 3.36
N HIS A 313 -2.69 6.85 4.40
CA HIS A 313 -1.29 7.24 4.25
C HIS A 313 -0.52 6.20 3.43
N ASN A 314 -0.80 4.90 3.64
CA ASN A 314 -0.20 3.85 2.83
C ASN A 314 -0.55 3.99 1.34
N CYS A 315 -1.82 4.29 1.02
CA CYS A 315 -2.23 4.57 -0.36
C CYS A 315 -1.45 5.75 -0.93
N SER A 316 -1.34 6.87 -0.20
CA SER A 316 -0.59 8.05 -0.66
C SER A 316 0.87 7.71 -0.98
N MET A 317 1.57 7.00 -0.08
CA MET A 317 2.96 6.61 -0.29
C MET A 317 3.15 5.67 -1.49
N ILE A 318 2.24 4.71 -1.70
CA ILE A 318 2.31 3.82 -2.87
C ILE A 318 2.07 4.61 -4.15
N THR A 319 1.09 5.52 -4.16
CA THR A 319 0.83 6.39 -5.30
C THR A 319 2.04 7.27 -5.63
N LYS A 320 2.73 7.81 -4.61
CA LYS A 320 3.98 8.57 -4.77
C LYS A 320 5.14 7.71 -5.30
N HIS A 321 5.27 6.48 -4.80
CA HIS A 321 6.26 5.53 -5.31
C HIS A 321 5.99 5.16 -6.78
N ASP A 322 4.73 4.89 -7.12
CA ASP A 322 4.34 4.44 -8.45
C ASP A 322 4.33 5.58 -9.47
N SER A 323 4.07 6.83 -9.06
CA SER A 323 4.27 8.03 -9.89
C SER A 323 5.76 8.31 -10.15
N ALA A 324 6.63 8.01 -9.18
CA ALA A 324 8.09 8.07 -9.38
C ALA A 324 8.63 6.91 -10.23
N SER A 325 7.97 5.74 -10.21
CA SER A 325 8.39 4.53 -10.95
C SER A 325 7.71 4.34 -12.31
N TYR A 326 6.63 5.05 -12.64
CA TYR A 326 5.88 4.94 -13.91
C TYR A 326 5.09 6.23 -14.20
N PRO A 327 4.72 6.49 -15.46
CA PRO A 327 5.52 7.15 -16.44
C PRO A 327 4.75 8.44 -16.85
N PHE A 328 4.32 9.22 -15.85
CA PHE A 328 3.69 10.54 -16.05
C PHE A 328 4.72 11.68 -16.15
N GLY A 329 6.01 11.37 -16.03
CA GLY A 329 7.04 12.18 -16.66
C GLY A 329 6.79 12.24 -18.17
N ALA A 330 7.02 13.41 -18.77
CA ALA A 330 6.62 13.83 -20.12
C ALA A 330 6.88 12.86 -21.32
N ALA A 331 7.45 11.67 -21.10
CA ALA A 331 7.86 10.72 -22.11
C ALA A 331 6.88 9.56 -22.39
N CYS A 332 5.81 9.31 -21.61
CA CYS A 332 4.98 8.11 -21.82
C CYS A 332 3.56 8.42 -22.33
N LYS A 333 3.40 8.29 -23.64
CA LYS A 333 2.09 8.19 -24.29
C LYS A 333 1.78 6.71 -24.51
N LYS A 334 0.75 6.15 -23.85
CA LYS A 334 -0.26 5.19 -24.39
C LYS A 334 -0.87 4.25 -23.34
N ALA A 335 -2.08 3.77 -23.68
CA ALA A 335 -3.04 2.98 -22.91
C ALA A 335 -2.54 1.70 -22.21
N ASP A 336 -1.34 1.23 -22.52
CA ASP A 336 -0.81 -0.06 -22.04
C ASP A 336 -0.47 -0.05 -20.52
N VAL A 337 -0.21 1.13 -19.96
CA VAL A 337 0.15 1.30 -18.54
C VAL A 337 -1.05 1.20 -17.60
N LEU A 338 -2.23 1.64 -18.05
CA LEU A 338 -3.45 1.59 -17.24
C LEU A 338 -4.02 0.16 -17.15
N ILE A 339 -3.81 -0.64 -18.20
CA ILE A 339 -4.08 -2.09 -18.18
C ILE A 339 -3.17 -2.79 -17.17
N ALA A 340 -1.90 -2.41 -17.08
CA ALA A 340 -0.93 -2.95 -16.13
C ALA A 340 -1.23 -2.63 -14.65
N ALA A 341 -2.04 -1.61 -14.36
CA ALA A 341 -2.57 -1.30 -13.03
C ALA A 341 -3.81 -2.15 -12.66
N GLY A 342 -4.25 -3.04 -13.56
CA GLY A 342 -5.41 -3.90 -13.36
C GLY A 342 -6.74 -3.15 -13.37
N LEU A 343 -6.82 -2.06 -14.13
CA LEU A 343 -8.02 -1.26 -14.36
C LEU A 343 -8.83 -1.82 -15.53
N SER A 344 -10.15 -1.81 -15.43
CA SER A 344 -11.04 -2.21 -16.53
C SER A 344 -11.04 -1.17 -17.65
N GLU A 345 -11.39 -1.56 -18.88
CA GLU A 345 -11.47 -0.63 -20.02
C GLU A 345 -12.34 0.61 -19.74
N SER A 346 -13.43 0.45 -18.98
CA SER A 346 -14.28 1.56 -18.55
C SER A 346 -13.54 2.54 -17.62
N GLN A 347 -12.72 2.05 -16.69
CA GLN A 347 -11.91 2.86 -15.77
C GLN A 347 -10.77 3.57 -16.51
N ILE A 348 -10.15 2.88 -17.48
CA ILE A 348 -9.12 3.44 -18.35
C ILE A 348 -9.68 4.62 -19.15
N ARG A 349 -10.89 4.48 -19.70
CA ARG A 349 -11.56 5.54 -20.48
C ARG A 349 -11.88 6.77 -19.65
N VAL A 350 -12.34 6.57 -18.41
CA VAL A 350 -12.61 7.67 -17.47
C VAL A 350 -11.31 8.44 -17.18
N ILE A 351 -10.22 7.73 -16.85
CA ILE A 351 -8.93 8.37 -16.55
C ILE A 351 -8.38 9.15 -17.76
N GLN A 352 -8.48 8.60 -18.96
CA GLN A 352 -8.05 9.27 -20.20
C GLN A 352 -8.85 10.55 -20.46
N ASN A 353 -10.17 10.49 -20.36
CA ASN A 353 -11.05 11.64 -20.55
C ASN A 353 -10.81 12.73 -19.49
N THR A 354 -10.58 12.32 -18.23
CA THR A 354 -10.26 13.26 -17.14
C THR A 354 -8.90 13.93 -17.36
N HIS A 355 -7.89 13.20 -17.83
CA HIS A 355 -6.57 13.76 -18.13
C HIS A 355 -6.63 14.81 -19.27
N GLU A 356 -7.34 14.51 -20.37
CA GLU A 356 -7.54 15.44 -21.48
C GLU A 356 -8.30 16.70 -21.03
N PHE A 357 -9.34 16.53 -20.22
CA PHE A 357 -10.11 17.63 -19.65
C PHE A 357 -9.27 18.51 -18.72
N VAL A 358 -8.48 17.93 -17.80
CA VAL A 358 -7.63 18.66 -16.87
C VAL A 358 -6.51 19.41 -17.60
N THR A 359 -5.90 18.79 -18.61
CA THR A 359 -4.85 19.42 -19.42
C THR A 359 -5.40 20.60 -20.23
N ALA A 360 -6.58 20.45 -20.84
CA ALA A 360 -7.24 21.51 -21.61
C ALA A 360 -7.72 22.69 -20.74
N ASN A 361 -7.85 22.48 -19.43
CA ASN A 361 -8.34 23.48 -18.48
C ASN A 361 -7.27 23.86 -17.43
N ALA A 362 -5.97 23.63 -17.72
CA ALA A 362 -4.86 23.80 -16.76
C ALA A 362 -4.86 25.16 -16.02
N HIS A 363 -5.23 26.25 -16.71
CA HIS A 363 -5.33 27.59 -16.13
C HIS A 363 -6.41 27.74 -15.04
N ARG A 364 -7.36 26.80 -14.94
CA ARG A 364 -8.40 26.75 -13.90
C ARG A 364 -7.97 25.96 -12.67
N PHE A 365 -6.78 25.34 -12.72
CA PHE A 365 -6.28 24.41 -11.71
C PHE A 365 -4.98 24.89 -11.04
N GLU A 366 -4.52 26.11 -11.30
CA GLU A 366 -3.37 26.69 -10.58
C GLU A 366 -3.77 27.17 -9.18
N GLY A 367 -3.23 26.50 -8.16
CA GLY A 367 -3.46 26.78 -6.74
C GLY A 367 -3.54 25.52 -5.87
N THR A 368 -2.47 24.71 -5.88
CA THR A 368 -2.05 23.66 -4.92
C THR A 368 -3.13 22.82 -4.20
N HIS A 369 -3.24 21.53 -4.55
CA HIS A 369 -3.28 20.35 -3.65
C HIS A 369 -3.32 19.07 -4.51
N ALA A 370 -2.14 18.55 -4.85
CA ALA A 370 -1.98 17.33 -5.65
C ALA A 370 -2.32 16.08 -4.82
N CYS A 371 -2.87 15.03 -5.44
CA CYS A 371 -3.10 13.74 -4.79
C CYS A 371 -1.79 13.01 -4.39
N GLU A 372 -0.66 13.55 -4.82
CA GLU A 372 0.70 13.13 -4.49
C GLU A 372 1.20 13.73 -3.16
N ASP A 373 0.42 14.64 -2.56
CA ASP A 373 0.68 15.18 -1.23
C ASP A 373 0.31 14.16 -0.16
N ASP A 374 1.25 13.92 0.76
CA ASP A 374 1.13 12.94 1.84
C ASP A 374 -0.09 13.23 2.76
N TYR A 375 -0.57 14.48 2.78
CA TYR A 375 -1.73 14.95 3.55
C TYR A 375 -3.04 15.02 2.77
N TYR A 376 -3.05 14.76 1.45
CA TYR A 376 -4.26 14.95 0.63
C TYR A 376 -5.45 14.12 1.13
N TYR A 377 -5.25 12.83 1.38
CA TYR A 377 -6.31 11.95 1.89
C TYR A 377 -6.56 12.13 3.40
N ILE A 378 -5.55 12.62 4.13
CA ILE A 378 -5.62 12.89 5.56
C ILE A 378 -6.49 14.12 5.83
N SER A 379 -6.36 15.17 5.03
CA SER A 379 -7.14 16.40 5.18
C SER A 379 -8.65 16.18 4.97
N GLN A 380 -9.03 15.18 4.17
CA GLN A 380 -10.42 14.77 3.99
C GLN A 380 -11.05 14.22 5.28
N LEU A 381 -10.26 13.64 6.20
CA LEU A 381 -10.75 13.10 7.47
C LEU A 381 -11.14 14.19 8.48
N TYR A 382 -10.64 15.41 8.30
CA TYR A 382 -10.86 16.54 9.22
C TYR A 382 -11.73 17.65 8.63
N ASP A 383 -12.26 17.46 7.41
CA ASP A 383 -13.17 18.41 6.78
C ASP A 383 -14.56 18.30 7.44
N GLN A 384 -14.88 19.26 8.31
CA GLN A 384 -16.17 19.30 9.04
C GLN A 384 -17.38 19.40 8.11
N ASN A 385 -17.18 19.84 6.86
CA ASN A 385 -18.21 19.95 5.83
C ASN A 385 -17.88 19.06 4.63
N TRP A 386 -17.25 17.90 4.87
CA TRP A 386 -16.87 16.98 3.80
C TRP A 386 -18.08 16.67 2.91
N THR A 387 -18.01 17.14 1.68
CA THR A 387 -18.91 16.76 0.60
C THR A 387 -18.08 16.00 -0.42
N PRO A 388 -18.62 14.92 -1.05
CA PRO A 388 -17.93 14.26 -2.13
C PRO A 388 -17.65 15.30 -3.21
N ARG A 389 -16.39 15.75 -3.32
CA ARG A 389 -16.00 16.67 -4.38
C ARG A 389 -15.90 15.86 -5.66
N THR A 390 -17.03 15.63 -6.31
CA THR A 390 -17.07 15.31 -7.72
C THR A 390 -16.48 16.51 -8.44
N ARG A 391 -15.20 16.40 -8.84
CA ARG A 391 -14.65 17.31 -9.85
C ARG A 391 -15.56 17.17 -11.07
N ILE A 392 -16.19 18.28 -11.48
CA ILE A 392 -16.83 18.43 -12.78
C ILE A 392 -15.74 18.37 -13.86
#